data_AF-A0A1G0ICZ2-F1
#
_entry.id   AF-A0A1G0ICZ2-F1
#
_cell.length_a   1.000
_cell.length_b   1.000
_cell.length_c   1.000
_cell.angle_alpha   90.00
_cell.angle_beta   90.00
_cell.angle_gamma   90.00
#
_symmetry.space_group_name_H-M   'P 1'
#
loop_
_entity.id
_entity.type
_entity.pdbx_description
1 polymer ?
#
loop_
_entity_poly.entity_id
_entity_poly.type
_entity_poly.pdbx_seq_one_letter_code
_entity_poly.pdbx_strand_id
1 'polypeptide(L)'
;MEYDFKTFTFGSGAHRRREDGMCVMEAVAYIAGEPHTDHPECACPVISAFMRRWNDAIRDDDLRRALVGQFVFRLPGTKATTEIEDRRRWMAVDWCTREAAPEFLTLTPKLQVHAAVLRELPPINAENWQASRKVLSVVLRAARRVRDERWGKYPEAAAEAAEAAVEVVAEAAAEVV
;
A
#
# COMPACT_ATOMS: atom_id res chain seq x y z
N MET A 1 -29.21 -1.50 6.67
CA MET A 1 -28.76 -2.54 5.72
C MET A 1 -27.43 -3.02 6.26
N GLU A 2 -27.37 -4.26 6.73
CA GLU A 2 -26.15 -4.86 7.26
C GLU A 2 -25.31 -5.29 6.05
N TYR A 3 -24.34 -4.47 5.66
CA TYR A 3 -23.43 -4.83 4.58
C TYR A 3 -22.44 -5.86 5.15
N ASP A 4 -22.40 -7.05 4.57
CA ASP A 4 -21.29 -7.99 4.78
C ASP A 4 -20.31 -7.84 3.62
N PHE A 5 -19.12 -7.30 3.91
CA PHE A 5 -18.06 -7.12 2.91
C PHE A 5 -17.66 -8.45 2.23
N LYS A 6 -17.93 -9.60 2.85
CA LYS A 6 -17.67 -10.92 2.26
C LYS A 6 -18.49 -11.19 1.01
N THR A 7 -19.58 -10.44 0.81
CA THR A 7 -20.43 -10.53 -0.39
C THR A 7 -19.88 -9.73 -1.57
N PHE A 8 -18.86 -8.89 -1.36
CA PHE A 8 -18.25 -8.12 -2.44
C PHE A 8 -17.19 -8.95 -3.18
N THR A 9 -17.16 -8.78 -4.50
CA THR A 9 -16.10 -9.29 -5.37
C THR A 9 -14.97 -8.26 -5.42
N PHE A 10 -13.83 -8.56 -4.79
CA PHE A 10 -12.69 -7.66 -4.75
C PHE A 10 -11.72 -7.90 -5.92
N GLY A 11 -11.51 -6.89 -6.75
CA GLY A 11 -10.60 -6.91 -7.88
C GLY A 11 -9.42 -5.94 -7.74
N SER A 12 -8.39 -6.15 -8.55
CA SER A 12 -7.31 -5.17 -8.73
C SER A 12 -7.68 -4.12 -9.79
N GLY A 13 -7.23 -2.90 -9.60
CA GLY A 13 -7.48 -1.76 -10.47
C GLY A 13 -8.85 -1.13 -10.25
N ALA A 14 -9.12 -0.07 -11.01
CA ALA A 14 -10.42 0.60 -11.02
C ALA A 14 -11.39 -0.12 -11.98
N HIS A 15 -12.65 -0.20 -11.59
CA HIS A 15 -13.72 -0.85 -12.34
C HIS A 15 -14.69 0.20 -12.85
N ARG A 16 -15.22 0.02 -14.07
CA ARG A 16 -16.22 0.96 -14.62
C ARG A 16 -17.56 0.83 -13.93
N ARG A 17 -17.89 -0.36 -13.45
CA ARG A 17 -19.16 -0.71 -12.82
C ARG A 17 -18.92 -1.68 -11.68
N ARG A 18 -19.77 -1.63 -10.66
CA ARG A 18 -19.68 -2.47 -9.46
C ARG A 18 -19.83 -3.96 -9.78
N GLU A 19 -20.62 -4.28 -10.81
CA GLU A 19 -20.89 -5.65 -11.24
C GLU A 19 -19.67 -6.31 -11.87
N ASP A 20 -18.70 -5.52 -12.33
CA ASP A 20 -17.42 -6.00 -12.87
C ASP A 20 -16.42 -6.33 -11.74
N GLY A 21 -16.80 -6.08 -10.47
CA GLY A 21 -15.92 -6.12 -9.31
C GLY A 21 -15.74 -4.73 -8.69
N MET A 22 -15.07 -4.69 -7.54
CA MET A 22 -14.69 -3.45 -6.86
C MET A 22 -13.29 -3.57 -6.29
N CYS A 23 -12.48 -2.52 -6.40
CA CYS A 23 -11.34 -2.35 -5.51
C CYS A 23 -11.85 -1.99 -4.11
N VAL A 24 -10.97 -2.03 -3.11
CA VAL A 24 -11.34 -1.69 -1.73
C VAL A 24 -11.94 -0.29 -1.59
N MET A 25 -11.48 0.70 -2.36
CA MET A 25 -11.98 2.07 -2.26
C MET A 25 -13.32 2.27 -2.98
N GLU A 26 -13.61 1.51 -4.03
CA GLU A 26 -14.93 1.48 -4.66
C GLU A 26 -15.97 0.86 -3.72
N ALA A 27 -15.59 -0.15 -2.95
CA ALA A 27 -16.43 -0.72 -1.89
C ALA A 27 -16.65 0.29 -0.74
N VAL A 28 -15.66 1.10 -0.38
CA VAL A 28 -15.82 2.21 0.57
C VAL A 28 -16.82 3.25 0.05
N ALA A 29 -16.66 3.69 -1.20
CA ALA A 29 -17.61 4.61 -1.84
C ALA A 29 -19.03 4.03 -1.84
N TYR A 30 -19.18 2.72 -2.11
CA TYR A 30 -20.46 2.04 -2.09
C TYR A 30 -21.19 2.16 -0.75
N ILE A 31 -20.52 1.76 0.33
CA ILE A 31 -21.16 1.70 1.65
C ILE A 31 -21.41 3.09 2.22
N ALA A 32 -20.65 4.09 1.77
CA ALA A 32 -20.85 5.50 2.12
C ALA A 32 -22.00 6.16 1.32
N GLY A 33 -22.56 5.47 0.32
CA GLY A 33 -23.61 6.01 -0.55
C GLY A 33 -23.09 7.00 -1.60
N GLU A 34 -21.79 6.98 -1.89
CA GLU A 34 -21.17 7.84 -2.90
C GLU A 34 -21.30 7.26 -4.31
N PRO A 35 -21.13 8.11 -5.36
CA PRO A 35 -20.93 7.62 -6.72
C PRO A 35 -19.85 6.55 -6.79
N HIS A 36 -19.93 5.66 -7.79
CA HIS A 36 -18.89 4.65 -7.99
C HIS A 36 -17.56 5.34 -8.34
N THR A 37 -16.58 5.24 -7.43
CA THR A 37 -15.26 5.84 -7.55
C THR A 37 -14.28 5.11 -6.63
N ASP A 38 -13.02 5.00 -7.03
CA ASP A 38 -11.90 4.58 -6.18
C ASP A 38 -11.27 5.76 -5.42
N HIS A 39 -11.82 6.97 -5.59
CA HIS A 39 -11.46 8.21 -4.89
C HIS A 39 -12.64 8.76 -4.07
N PRO A 40 -13.11 8.03 -3.03
CA PRO A 40 -14.25 8.48 -2.24
C PRO A 40 -13.93 9.70 -1.39
N GLU A 41 -14.92 10.58 -1.21
CA GLU A 41 -14.83 11.80 -0.41
C GLU A 41 -14.99 11.53 1.09
N CYS A 42 -15.62 10.43 1.49
CA CYS A 42 -15.79 10.06 2.89
C CYS A 42 -14.49 9.62 3.56
N ALA A 43 -13.46 9.26 2.80
CA ALA A 43 -12.19 8.74 3.31
C ALA A 43 -11.05 9.74 3.11
N CYS A 44 -10.04 9.66 3.98
CA CYS A 44 -8.83 10.46 3.86
C CYS A 44 -8.10 10.12 2.55
N PRO A 45 -7.81 11.08 1.67
CA PRO A 45 -7.19 10.83 0.36
C PRO A 45 -5.82 10.13 0.47
N VAL A 46 -5.05 10.43 1.53
CA VAL A 46 -3.78 9.76 1.81
C VAL A 46 -3.98 8.27 2.12
N ILE A 47 -4.99 7.94 2.93
CA ILE A 47 -5.31 6.54 3.25
C ILE A 47 -5.90 5.85 2.01
N SER A 48 -6.76 6.54 1.24
CA SER A 48 -7.32 6.03 -0.01
C SER A 48 -6.23 5.65 -1.01
N ALA A 49 -5.22 6.51 -1.19
CA ALA A 49 -4.08 6.23 -2.06
C ALA A 49 -3.31 4.98 -1.61
N PHE A 50 -2.97 4.88 -0.32
CA PHE A 50 -2.34 3.70 0.25
C PHE A 50 -3.17 2.42 0.02
N MET A 51 -4.48 2.48 0.28
CA MET A 51 -5.37 1.33 0.18
C MET A 51 -5.56 0.85 -1.26
N ARG A 52 -5.67 1.75 -2.25
CA ARG A 52 -5.70 1.36 -3.68
C ARG A 52 -4.44 0.61 -4.07
N ARG A 53 -3.28 1.15 -3.67
CA ARG A 53 -1.98 0.57 -4.00
C ARG A 53 -1.78 -0.79 -3.29
N TRP A 54 -2.15 -0.92 -2.02
CA TRP A 54 -2.11 -2.20 -1.31
C TRP A 54 -3.11 -3.22 -1.87
N ASN A 55 -4.28 -2.78 -2.30
CA ASN A 55 -5.26 -3.63 -3.00
C ASN A 55 -4.65 -4.26 -4.26
N ASP A 56 -4.00 -3.44 -5.09
CA ASP A 56 -3.47 -3.87 -6.40
C ASP A 56 -2.21 -4.73 -6.29
N ALA A 57 -1.45 -4.51 -5.22
CA ALA A 57 -0.28 -5.30 -4.86
C ALA A 57 -0.59 -6.78 -4.59
N ILE A 58 -1.78 -7.09 -4.06
CA ILE A 58 -2.15 -8.46 -3.71
C ILE A 58 -2.68 -9.14 -4.97
N ARG A 59 -1.99 -10.15 -5.49
CA ARG A 59 -2.40 -10.86 -6.72
C ARG A 59 -3.55 -11.86 -6.50
N ASP A 60 -3.60 -12.48 -5.33
CA ASP A 60 -4.62 -13.47 -4.99
C ASP A 60 -5.90 -12.78 -4.48
N ASP A 61 -7.02 -13.03 -5.14
CA ASP A 61 -8.29 -12.33 -4.87
C ASP A 61 -8.87 -12.66 -3.49
N ASP A 62 -8.74 -13.91 -3.04
CA ASP A 62 -9.22 -14.33 -1.73
C ASP A 62 -8.39 -13.71 -0.61
N LEU A 63 -7.07 -13.69 -0.77
CA LEU A 63 -6.15 -13.01 0.13
C LEU A 63 -6.40 -11.50 0.13
N ARG A 64 -6.65 -10.90 -1.03
CA ARG A 64 -7.01 -9.48 -1.14
C ARG A 64 -8.25 -9.19 -0.31
N ARG A 65 -9.34 -9.93 -0.54
CA ARG A 65 -10.58 -9.80 0.24
C ARG A 65 -10.34 -9.95 1.74
N ALA A 66 -9.56 -10.95 2.16
CA ALA A 66 -9.28 -11.20 3.57
C ALA A 66 -8.46 -10.07 4.23
N LEU A 67 -7.46 -9.53 3.54
CA LEU A 67 -6.56 -8.51 4.08
C LEU A 67 -7.13 -7.10 4.00
N VAL A 68 -7.65 -6.67 2.85
CA VAL A 68 -8.10 -5.29 2.64
C VAL A 68 -9.59 -5.09 2.90
N GLY A 69 -10.42 -6.13 2.72
CA GLY A 69 -11.88 -6.04 2.86
C GLY A 69 -12.34 -5.62 4.26
N GLN A 70 -11.58 -5.98 5.31
CA GLN A 70 -11.86 -5.60 6.70
C GLN A 70 -11.83 -4.07 6.93
N PHE A 71 -11.19 -3.30 6.05
CA PHE A 71 -11.09 -1.85 6.20
C PHE A 71 -12.27 -1.10 5.58
N VAL A 72 -13.11 -1.77 4.77
CA VAL A 72 -14.23 -1.11 4.08
C VAL A 72 -15.10 -0.33 5.06
N PHE A 73 -15.40 -0.90 6.24
CA PHE A 73 -16.21 -0.23 7.28
C PHE A 73 -15.45 0.75 8.18
N ARG A 74 -14.12 0.77 8.13
CA ARG A 74 -13.28 1.60 9.01
C ARG A 74 -12.84 2.90 8.37
N LEU A 75 -12.92 2.99 7.04
CA LEU A 75 -12.43 4.12 6.26
C LEU A 75 -13.43 5.28 6.09
N PRO A 76 -14.76 5.06 6.03
CA PRO A 76 -15.71 6.17 6.04
C PRO A 76 -15.53 7.06 7.26
N GLY A 77 -15.56 8.38 7.05
CA GLY A 77 -15.37 9.39 8.09
C GLY A 77 -13.92 9.65 8.46
N THR A 78 -12.95 9.06 7.75
CA THR A 78 -11.53 9.31 8.02
C THR A 78 -11.05 10.63 7.43
N LYS A 79 -11.73 11.25 6.45
CA LYS A 79 -11.33 12.55 5.89
C LYS A 79 -11.16 13.61 6.99
N ALA A 80 -10.11 14.42 6.88
CA ALA A 80 -9.74 15.37 7.94
C ALA A 80 -9.17 16.66 7.34
N THR A 81 -8.65 17.54 8.21
CA THR A 81 -7.95 18.74 7.73
C THR A 81 -6.61 18.36 7.09
N THR A 82 -6.11 19.20 6.20
CA THR A 82 -4.83 18.98 5.50
C THR A 82 -3.68 18.68 6.45
N GLU A 83 -3.66 19.30 7.63
CA GLU A 83 -2.62 19.07 8.66
C GLU A 83 -2.67 17.65 9.23
N ILE A 84 -3.88 17.11 9.47
CA ILE A 84 -4.05 15.73 9.94
C ILE A 84 -3.69 14.75 8.82
N GLU A 85 -4.07 15.06 7.59
CA GLU A 85 -3.75 14.23 6.42
C GLU A 85 -2.25 14.19 6.14
N ASP A 86 -1.54 15.32 6.28
CA ASP A 86 -0.07 15.39 6.18
C ASP A 86 0.62 14.60 7.29
N ARG A 87 0.12 14.68 8.52
CA ARG A 87 0.63 13.84 9.62
C ARG A 87 0.45 12.35 9.34
N ARG A 88 -0.72 11.93 8.82
CA ARG A 88 -0.97 10.53 8.45
C ARG A 88 -0.08 10.07 7.31
N ARG A 89 0.20 10.94 6.35
CA ARG A 89 1.18 10.71 5.27
C ARG A 89 2.53 10.34 5.84
N TRP A 90 3.08 11.13 6.76
CA TRP A 90 4.40 10.84 7.32
C TRP A 90 4.38 9.58 8.19
N MET A 91 3.30 9.33 8.93
CA MET A 91 3.12 8.06 9.65
C MET A 91 3.13 6.86 8.70
N ALA A 92 2.45 6.96 7.55
CA ALA A 92 2.39 5.88 6.57
C ALA A 92 3.77 5.65 5.94
N VAL A 93 4.43 6.71 5.45
CA VAL A 93 5.77 6.64 4.84
C VAL A 93 6.79 6.05 5.82
N ASP A 94 6.76 6.53 7.06
CA ASP A 94 7.65 6.10 8.12
C ASP A 94 7.50 4.61 8.46
N TRP A 95 6.27 4.20 8.81
CA TRP A 95 5.98 2.80 9.16
C TRP A 95 6.31 1.87 8.00
N CYS A 96 5.92 2.25 6.80
CA CYS A 96 6.16 1.42 5.64
C CYS A 96 7.65 1.24 5.33
N THR A 97 8.45 2.29 5.50
CA THR A 97 9.88 2.25 5.21
C THR A 97 10.65 1.53 6.30
N ARG A 98 10.37 1.81 7.58
CA ARG A 98 11.20 1.37 8.71
C ARG A 98 10.68 0.10 9.38
N GLU A 99 9.42 -0.26 9.18
CA GLU A 99 8.80 -1.45 9.80
C GLU A 99 8.37 -2.46 8.73
N ALA A 100 7.44 -2.09 7.85
CA ALA A 100 6.82 -3.06 6.94
C ALA A 100 7.81 -3.61 5.89
N ALA A 101 8.52 -2.73 5.18
CA ALA A 101 9.49 -3.15 4.16
C ALA A 101 10.60 -4.07 4.71
N PRO A 102 11.24 -3.76 5.86
CA PRO A 102 12.22 -4.66 6.47
C PRO A 102 11.72 -6.07 6.74
N GLU A 103 10.46 -6.26 7.19
CA GLU A 103 9.90 -7.59 7.43
C GLU A 103 9.79 -8.43 6.15
N PHE A 104 9.51 -7.83 5.01
CA PHE A 104 9.51 -8.55 3.74
C PHE A 104 10.92 -8.80 3.22
N LEU A 105 11.83 -7.83 3.38
CA LEU A 105 13.22 -7.96 2.95
C LEU A 105 13.95 -9.08 3.70
N THR A 106 13.65 -9.31 4.97
CA THR A 106 14.29 -10.37 5.77
C THR A 106 13.96 -11.79 5.32
N LEU A 107 12.85 -11.98 4.58
CA LEU A 107 12.48 -13.27 3.96
C LEU A 107 13.50 -13.73 2.90
N THR A 108 14.34 -12.81 2.40
CA THR A 108 15.38 -13.12 1.44
C THR A 108 16.76 -12.85 2.04
N PRO A 109 17.61 -13.88 2.26
CA PRO A 109 18.91 -13.72 2.92
C PRO A 109 19.80 -12.62 2.32
N LYS A 110 19.82 -12.47 0.99
CA LYS A 110 20.59 -11.42 0.29
C LYS A 110 20.14 -9.99 0.62
N LEU A 111 18.91 -9.81 1.12
CA LEU A 111 18.30 -8.51 1.38
C LEU A 111 18.28 -8.14 2.87
N GLN A 112 18.73 -9.01 3.77
CA GLN A 112 18.74 -8.75 5.22
C GLN A 112 19.55 -7.51 5.61
N VAL A 113 20.69 -7.27 4.94
CA VAL A 113 21.48 -6.06 5.16
C VAL A 113 20.72 -4.79 4.77
N HIS A 114 19.90 -4.85 3.72
CA HIS A 114 19.06 -3.73 3.31
C HIS A 114 17.91 -3.48 4.28
N ALA A 115 17.33 -4.55 4.84
CA ALA A 115 16.34 -4.44 5.91
C ALA A 115 16.92 -3.70 7.14
N ALA A 116 18.14 -4.06 7.56
CA ALA A 116 18.82 -3.40 8.67
C ALA A 116 19.05 -1.90 8.38
N VAL A 117 19.51 -1.56 7.18
CA VAL A 117 19.71 -0.15 6.76
C VAL A 117 18.42 0.68 6.87
N LEU A 118 17.27 0.11 6.50
CA LEU A 118 15.99 0.82 6.61
C LEU A 118 15.54 1.00 8.07
N ARG A 119 15.75 0.00 8.95
CA ARG A 119 15.40 0.10 10.37
C ARG A 119 16.20 1.18 11.11
N GLU A 120 17.45 1.40 10.69
CA GLU A 120 18.35 2.41 11.28
C GLU A 120 18.03 3.85 10.83
N LEU A 121 17.09 4.06 9.90
CA LEU A 121 16.67 5.41 9.53
C LEU A 121 16.01 6.12 10.73
N PRO A 122 16.27 7.43 10.92
CA PRO A 122 15.48 8.21 11.87
C PRO A 122 14.01 8.25 11.44
N PRO A 123 13.08 8.57 12.37
CA PRO A 123 11.68 8.79 12.01
C PRO A 123 11.55 9.73 10.82
N ILE A 124 10.85 9.26 9.78
CA ILE A 124 10.76 9.91 8.49
C ILE A 124 9.70 11.00 8.54
N ASN A 125 10.05 12.18 8.06
CA ASN A 125 9.19 13.35 7.99
C ASN A 125 9.55 14.23 6.79
N ALA A 126 8.84 15.34 6.62
CA ALA A 126 9.06 16.28 5.51
C ALA A 126 10.50 16.79 5.42
N GLU A 127 11.14 17.05 6.55
CA GLU A 127 12.48 17.65 6.62
C GLU A 127 13.56 16.68 6.13
N ASN A 128 13.44 15.40 6.47
CA ASN A 128 14.46 14.39 6.16
C ASN A 128 14.11 13.48 4.97
N TRP A 129 12.92 13.64 4.37
CA TRP A 129 12.43 12.78 3.30
C TRP A 129 13.42 12.62 2.14
N GLN A 130 14.04 13.71 1.68
CA GLN A 130 14.98 13.63 0.55
C GLN A 130 16.21 12.77 0.85
N ALA A 131 16.67 12.73 2.10
CA ALA A 131 17.76 11.86 2.52
C ALA A 131 17.30 10.40 2.60
N SER A 132 16.17 10.15 3.29
CA SER A 132 15.58 8.81 3.44
C SER A 132 15.22 8.19 2.08
N ARG A 133 14.69 8.98 1.14
CA ARG A 133 14.35 8.54 -0.21
C ARG A 133 15.56 8.06 -1.00
N LYS A 134 16.74 8.66 -0.81
CA LYS A 134 17.97 8.20 -1.46
C LYS A 134 18.36 6.81 -0.96
N VAL A 135 18.28 6.57 0.36
CA VAL A 135 18.52 5.24 0.95
C VAL A 135 17.50 4.24 0.42
N LEU A 136 16.22 4.58 0.45
CA LEU A 136 15.13 3.75 -0.08
C LEU A 136 15.35 3.37 -1.54
N SER A 137 15.80 4.32 -2.39
CA SER A 137 16.08 4.06 -3.81
C SER A 137 17.20 3.04 -4.05
N VAL A 138 18.19 2.97 -3.15
CA VAL A 138 19.28 2.00 -3.23
C VAL A 138 18.75 0.61 -2.85
N VAL A 139 17.98 0.54 -1.76
CA VAL A 139 17.35 -0.71 -1.30
C VAL A 139 16.39 -1.27 -2.35
N LEU A 140 15.54 -0.42 -2.93
CA LEU A 140 14.62 -0.78 -4.02
C LEU A 140 15.35 -1.37 -5.22
N ARG A 141 16.45 -0.75 -5.66
CA ARG A 141 17.25 -1.27 -6.77
C ARG A 141 17.85 -2.65 -6.45
N ALA A 142 18.30 -2.86 -5.22
CA ALA A 142 18.80 -4.16 -4.79
C ALA A 142 17.69 -5.22 -4.76
N ALA A 143 16.51 -4.88 -4.23
CA ALA A 143 15.35 -5.76 -4.22
C ALA A 143 14.93 -6.17 -5.64
N ARG A 144 14.80 -5.19 -6.56
CA ARG A 144 14.49 -5.44 -7.98
C ARG A 144 15.52 -6.35 -8.65
N ARG A 145 16.82 -6.13 -8.41
CA ARG A 145 17.87 -7.00 -8.94
C ARG A 145 17.73 -8.45 -8.45
N VAL A 146 17.49 -8.64 -7.15
CA VAL A 146 17.30 -9.98 -6.58
C VAL A 146 16.04 -10.65 -7.14
N ARG A 147 14.97 -9.88 -7.37
CA ARG A 147 13.77 -10.34 -8.07
C ARG A 147 14.10 -10.79 -9.49
N ASP A 148 14.78 -9.96 -10.29
CA ASP A 148 15.09 -10.27 -11.69
C ASP A 148 15.98 -11.51 -11.81
N GLU A 149 16.96 -11.67 -10.90
CA GLU A 149 17.78 -12.87 -10.77
C GLU A 149 16.94 -14.14 -10.47
N ARG A 150 15.86 -14.00 -9.68
CA ARG A 150 14.94 -15.10 -9.35
C ARG A 150 13.91 -15.35 -10.46
N TRP A 151 13.36 -14.31 -11.08
CA TRP A 151 12.34 -14.41 -12.13
C TRP A 151 12.86 -15.12 -13.37
N GLY A 152 14.17 -15.00 -13.65
CA GLY A 152 14.84 -15.83 -14.67
C GLY A 152 14.93 -17.33 -14.31
N LYS A 153 14.54 -17.75 -13.10
CA LYS A 153 14.63 -19.14 -12.62
C LYS A 153 13.32 -19.71 -12.08
N TYR A 154 12.50 -18.95 -11.33
CA TYR A 154 11.19 -19.37 -10.80
C TYR A 154 10.29 -18.14 -10.50
N PRO A 155 9.03 -18.10 -10.97
CA PRO A 155 8.10 -17.02 -10.68
C PRO A 155 7.41 -17.26 -9.33
N GLU A 156 7.96 -16.76 -8.22
CA GLU A 156 7.33 -16.89 -6.90
C GLU A 156 7.05 -15.57 -6.18
N ALA A 157 5.88 -15.54 -5.53
CA ALA A 157 5.13 -14.41 -4.96
C ALA A 157 5.81 -13.63 -3.81
N ALA A 158 6.87 -14.16 -3.19
CA ALA A 158 7.48 -13.53 -2.01
C ALA A 158 8.33 -12.28 -2.33
N ALA A 159 8.97 -12.23 -3.51
CA ALA A 159 9.72 -11.05 -3.95
C ALA A 159 8.78 -9.92 -4.39
N GLU A 160 7.60 -10.28 -4.89
CA GLU A 160 6.59 -9.35 -5.37
C GLU A 160 5.84 -8.66 -4.23
N ALA A 161 5.56 -9.36 -3.12
CA ALA A 161 4.97 -8.75 -1.92
C ALA A 161 5.90 -7.72 -1.28
N ALA A 162 7.21 -7.97 -1.28
CA ALA A 162 8.23 -7.04 -0.83
C ALA A 162 8.33 -5.81 -1.75
N GLU A 163 8.31 -6.02 -3.08
CA GLU A 163 8.35 -4.92 -4.05
C GLU A 163 7.07 -4.10 -4.03
N ALA A 164 5.91 -4.74 -4.00
CA ALA A 164 4.63 -4.10 -3.82
C ALA A 164 4.63 -3.25 -2.56
N ALA A 165 4.99 -3.78 -1.39
CA ALA A 165 5.04 -2.99 -0.17
C ALA A 165 6.00 -1.80 -0.29
N VAL A 166 7.13 -1.89 -1.02
CA VAL A 166 8.10 -0.80 -1.12
C VAL A 166 7.78 0.19 -2.26
N GLU A 167 7.19 -0.26 -3.38
CA GLU A 167 6.71 0.56 -4.50
C GLU A 167 5.42 1.30 -4.14
N VAL A 168 4.45 0.61 -3.51
CA VAL A 168 3.25 1.22 -2.92
C VAL A 168 3.65 2.38 -2.03
N VAL A 169 4.77 2.26 -1.33
CA VAL A 169 5.24 3.22 -0.32
C VAL A 169 6.09 4.33 -0.92
N ALA A 170 6.94 4.02 -1.90
CA ALA A 170 7.71 5.01 -2.63
C ALA A 170 6.82 5.87 -3.55
N GLU A 171 5.80 5.28 -4.17
CA GLU A 171 4.84 5.99 -5.03
C GLU A 171 3.75 6.69 -4.21
N ALA A 172 3.23 6.08 -3.13
CA ALA A 172 2.36 6.82 -2.20
C ALA A 172 3.10 7.97 -1.54
N ALA A 173 4.42 7.90 -1.33
CA ALA A 173 5.19 9.06 -0.88
C ALA A 173 5.45 10.09 -2.00
N ALA A 174 5.36 9.71 -3.27
CA ALA A 174 5.61 10.58 -4.42
C ALA A 174 4.34 11.26 -4.97
N GLU A 175 3.16 10.62 -4.86
CA GLU A 175 1.86 11.26 -5.14
C GLU A 175 1.46 12.27 -4.06
N VAL A 176 2.18 12.25 -2.94
CA VAL A 176 1.79 12.92 -1.71
C VAL A 176 2.77 14.05 -1.35
N VAL A 177 4.00 14.10 -1.89
CA VAL A 177 4.96 15.21 -1.71
C VAL A 177 5.13 16.01 -2.99
#